data_AF-A0AAW7XBS7-F1
#
_entry.id   AF-A0AAW7XBS7-F1
#
_cell.length_a   1.000
_cell.length_b   1.000
_cell.length_c   1.000
_cell.angle_alpha   90.00
_cell.angle_beta   90.00
_cell.angle_gamma   90.00
#
_symmetry.space_group_name_H-M   'P 1'
#
loop_
_entity.id
_entity.type
_entity.pdbx_description
1 polymer ?
#
loop_
_entity_poly.entity_id
_entity_poly.type
_entity_poly.pdbx_seq_one_letter_code
_entity_poly.pdbx_strand_id
1 'polypeptide(L)' 'MHAVKPLLFVVDFVNIMPGVPKAKVKSRIVLTPQHAKRLAQALIDNIKRFEAQVGEIKEFEQQDFPINFGPVGEA' A
#
# COMPACT_ATOMS: atom_id res chain seq x y z
N MET A 1 -1.20 -8.18 -31.88
CA MET A 1 -0.83 -8.02 -30.46
C MET A 1 -2.10 -8.04 -29.63
N HIS A 2 -2.44 -9.16 -28.99
CA HIS A 2 -3.58 -9.22 -28.07
C HIS A 2 -3.09 -8.81 -26.69
N ALA A 3 -3.49 -7.63 -26.22
CA ALA A 3 -3.30 -7.24 -24.83
C ALA A 3 -4.11 -8.22 -23.95
N VAL A 4 -3.40 -9.06 -23.20
CA VAL A 4 -4.03 -9.94 -22.21
C VAL A 4 -4.67 -9.04 -21.16
N LYS A 5 -5.99 -8.92 -21.19
CA LYS A 5 -6.77 -8.30 -20.11
C LYS A 5 -6.35 -9.00 -18.81
N PRO A 6 -5.83 -8.28 -17.80
CA PRO A 6 -5.46 -8.93 -16.54
C PRO A 6 -6.73 -9.49 -15.90
N LEU A 7 -6.87 -10.81 -15.94
CA LEU A 7 -8.00 -11.53 -15.34
C LEU A 7 -7.90 -11.58 -13.82
N LEU A 8 -6.74 -11.23 -13.26
CA LEU A 8 -6.41 -11.43 -11.86
C LEU A 8 -5.88 -10.13 -11.25
N PHE A 9 -6.32 -9.85 -10.04
CA PHE A 9 -5.81 -8.78 -9.18
C PHE A 9 -4.75 -9.35 -8.25
N VAL A 10 -3.66 -8.62 -8.05
CA VAL A 10 -2.56 -9.03 -7.18
C VAL A 10 -2.43 -8.02 -6.05
N VAL A 11 -2.41 -8.53 -4.81
CA VAL A 11 -2.20 -7.74 -3.60
C VAL A 11 -0.92 -8.22 -2.93
N ASP A 12 0.08 -7.34 -2.89
CA ASP A 12 1.37 -7.62 -2.27
C ASP A 12 1.45 -7.00 -0.88
N PHE A 13 1.74 -7.82 0.12
CA PHE A 13 2.01 -7.38 1.48
C PHE A 13 3.52 -7.31 1.66
N VAL A 14 4.03 -6.09 1.81
CA VAL A 14 5.47 -5.83 1.97
C VAL A 14 5.72 -5.21 3.34
N ASN A 15 6.85 -5.56 3.96
CA ASN A 15 7.31 -4.86 5.15
C ASN A 15 8.40 -3.86 4.75
N ILE A 16 8.19 -2.58 5.06
CA ILE A 16 9.14 -1.50 4.81
C ILE A 16 9.76 -1.11 6.14
N MET A 17 11.06 -1.36 6.29
CA MET A 17 11.83 -0.90 7.44
C MET A 17 12.63 0.35 7.06
N PRO A 18 12.72 1.39 7.91
CA PRO A 18 13.61 2.52 7.68
C PRO A 18 15.06 2.05 7.51
N GLY A 19 15.78 2.60 6.53
CA GLY A 19 17.18 2.26 6.27
C GLY A 19 17.42 0.99 5.43
N VAL A 20 16.37 0.26 5.04
CA VAL A 20 16.48 -0.87 4.10
C VAL A 20 15.88 -0.48 2.75
N PRO A 21 16.70 -0.29 1.69
CA PRO A 21 16.23 0.28 0.42
C PRO A 21 15.29 -0.64 -0.37
N LYS A 22 15.20 -1.93 -0.02
CA LYS A 22 14.35 -2.90 -0.71
C LYS A 22 13.41 -3.60 0.26
N ALA A 23 12.12 -3.25 0.18
CA ALA A 23 11.07 -3.94 0.90
C ALA A 23 11.01 -5.41 0.46
N LYS A 24 11.00 -6.34 1.42
CA LYS A 24 10.81 -7.77 1.13
C LYS A 24 9.32 -8.08 1.13
N VAL A 25 8.83 -8.68 0.04
CA VAL A 25 7.44 -9.18 -0.05
C VAL A 25 7.28 -10.32 0.94
N LYS A 26 6.33 -10.17 1.87
CA LYS A 26 6.00 -11.18 2.88
C LYS A 26 5.00 -12.18 2.32
N SER A 27 4.00 -11.71 1.58
CA SER A 27 3.00 -12.56 0.95
C SER A 27 2.35 -11.86 -0.24
N ARG A 28 1.96 -12.66 -1.23
CA ARG A 28 1.22 -12.22 -2.42
C ARG A 28 -0.12 -12.95 -2.47
N ILE A 29 -1.20 -12.20 -2.53
CA ILE A 29 -2.56 -12.75 -2.70
C ILE A 29 -3.03 -12.46 -4.12
N VAL A 30 -3.53 -13.49 -4.81
CA VAL A 30 -4.09 -13.37 -6.16
C VAL A 30 -5.60 -13.55 -6.09
N LEU A 31 -6.34 -12.60 -6.64
CA LEU A 31 -7.79 -12.51 -6.55
C LEU A 31 -8.42 -12.46 -7.93
N THR A 32 -9.62 -13.02 -8.07
CA THR A 32 -10.47 -12.74 -9.23
C THR A 32 -11.05 -11.32 -9.11
N PRO A 33 -11.54 -10.71 -10.22
CA PRO A 33 -12.06 -9.35 -10.19
C PRO A 33 -13.25 -9.19 -9.25
N GLN A 34 -14.10 -10.22 -9.18
CA GLN A 34 -15.25 -10.24 -8.27
C GLN A 34 -14.81 -10.24 -6.80
N HIS A 35 -13.79 -11.02 -6.44
CA HIS A 35 -13.27 -11.05 -5.06
C HIS A 35 -12.57 -9.74 -4.69
N ALA A 36 -11.80 -9.16 -5.61
CA ALA A 36 -11.19 -7.85 -5.40
C ALA A 36 -12.24 -6.75 -5.13
N LYS A 37 -13.33 -6.74 -5.92
CA LYS A 37 -14.43 -5.78 -5.71
C LYS A 37 -15.09 -5.94 -4.34
N ARG A 38 -15.39 -7.19 -3.92
CA ARG A 38 -15.97 -7.47 -2.60
C ARG A 38 -15.03 -7.06 -1.46
N LEU A 39 -13.74 -7.31 -1.61
CA LEU A 39 -12.73 -6.91 -0.63
C LEU A 39 -12.68 -5.39 -0.48
N ALA A 40 -12.67 -4.65 -1.60
CA ALA A 40 -12.65 -3.18 -1.57
C ALA A 40 -13.89 -2.60 -0.86
N GLN A 41 -15.07 -3.13 -1.14
CA GLN A 41 -16.31 -2.71 -0.47
C GLN A 41 -16.26 -2.98 1.04
N ALA A 42 -15.85 -4.20 1.44
CA ALA A 42 -15.72 -4.55 2.84
C ALA A 42 -14.70 -3.67 3.58
N LEU A 43 -13.59 -3.30 2.92
CA LEU A 43 -12.59 -2.43 3.50
C LEU A 43 -13.15 -1.01 3.75
N ILE A 44 -13.87 -0.45 2.78
CA ILE A 44 -14.53 0.86 2.92
C ILE A 44 -15.53 0.84 4.08
N ASP A 45 -16.35 -0.20 4.17
CA ASP A 45 -17.34 -0.32 5.25
C ASP A 45 -16.67 -0.46 6.62
N ASN A 46 -15.57 -1.20 6.71
CA ASN A 46 -14.79 -1.32 7.94
C ASN A 46 -14.17 0.02 8.36
N ILE A 47 -13.63 0.80 7.41
CA ILE A 47 -13.09 2.15 7.68
C ILE A 47 -14.19 3.05 8.23
N LYS A 48 -15.35 3.12 7.57
CA LYS A 48 -16.49 3.93 8.05
C LYS A 48 -16.93 3.56 9.46
N ARG A 49 -16.99 2.25 9.77
CA ARG A 49 -17.34 1.77 11.11
C ARG A 49 -16.29 2.17 12.14
N PHE A 50 -15.01 2.07 11.79
CA PHE A 50 -13.92 2.52 12.64
C PHE A 50 -14.03 4.02 12.93
N GLU A 51 -14.22 4.84 11.90
CA GLU A 51 -14.31 6.30 12.04
C GLU A 51 -15.53 6.73 12.86
N ALA A 52 -16.67 6.05 12.70
CA ALA A 52 -17.86 6.31 13.52
C ALA A 52 -17.65 6.02 15.02
N GLN A 53 -16.73 5.12 15.37
CA GLN A 53 -16.46 4.72 16.76
C GLN A 53 -15.29 5.48 17.39
N VAL A 54 -14.23 5.71 16.62
CA VAL A 54 -12.94 6.23 17.11
C VAL A 54 -12.75 7.71 16.73
N GLY A 55 -13.45 8.18 15.70
CA GLY A 55 -13.27 9.49 15.09
C GLY A 55 -12.61 9.40 13.72
N GLU A 56 -12.68 10.51 12.98
CA GLU A 56 -12.16 10.63 11.61
C GLU A 56 -10.66 10.31 11.54
N ILE A 57 -10.27 9.51 10.54
CA ILE A 57 -8.87 9.25 10.26
C ILE A 57 -8.28 10.52 9.67
N LYS A 58 -7.38 11.16 10.41
CA LYS A 58 -6.66 12.32 9.90
C LYS A 58 -5.72 11.89 8.78
N GLU A 59 -5.93 12.44 7.59
CA GLU A 59 -4.95 12.35 6.52
C GLU A 59 -3.73 13.17 6.94
N PHE A 60 -2.58 12.49 7.08
CA PHE A 60 -1.32 13.20 7.14
C PHE A 60 -1.01 13.60 5.70
N GLU A 61 -0.94 14.91 5.42
CA GLU A 61 -0.24 15.38 4.23
C GLU A 61 1.11 14.65 4.21
N GLN A 62 1.40 14.00 3.08
CA GLN A 62 2.64 13.29 2.87
C GLN A 62 3.77 14.26 3.19
N GLN A 63 4.37 14.13 4.37
CA GLN A 63 5.59 14.86 4.69
C GLN A 63 6.62 14.33 3.70
N ASP A 64 6.88 15.12 2.66
CA ASP A 64 8.06 14.99 1.83
C ASP A 64 9.24 15.07 2.78
N PHE A 65 9.68 13.92 3.32
CA PHE A 65 10.90 13.86 4.09
C PHE A 65 12.01 14.25 3.11
N PRO A 66 12.66 15.42 3.27
CA PRO A 66 13.80 15.75 2.44
C PRO A 66 14.90 14.80 2.88
N ILE A 67 15.19 13.78 2.06
CA ILE A 67 16.37 12.95 2.23
C ILE A 67 17.57 13.85 1.90
N ASN A 68 18.04 14.60 2.89
CA ASN A 68 19.29 15.34 2.81
C ASN A 68 20.43 14.33 2.92
N PHE A 69 20.85 13.79 1.78
CA PHE A 69 22.14 13.13 1.67
C PHE A 69 23.20 14.20 1.88
N GLY A 70 23.77 14.25 3.09
CA GLY A 70 24.97 15.04 3.37
C GLY A 70 26.08 14.69 2.37
N PRO A 71 27.07 15.58 2.20
CA PRO A 71 28.10 15.42 1.18
C PRO A 71 28.77 14.05 1.32
N VAL A 72 28.74 13.27 0.23
CA VAL A 72 29.47 12.01 0.12
C VAL A 72 30.93 12.35 0.38
N GLY A 73 31.48 11.82 1.47
CA GLY A 73 32.86 12.08 1.85
C GLY A 73 33.80 11.76 0.69
N GLU A 74 34.59 12.75 0.28
CA GLU A 74 35.68 12.57 -0.66
C GLU A 74 36.71 11.62 -0.01
N ALA A 75 37.09 10.58 -0.74
CA ALA A 75 38.18 9.67 -0.41
C ALA A 75 39.40 10.00 -1.28
#